data_AF-A0A7C6TWU7-F1
#
_entry.id   AF-A0A7C6TWU7-F1
#
_cell.length_a   1.000
_cell.length_b   1.000
_cell.length_c   1.000
_cell.angle_alpha   90.00
_cell.angle_beta   90.00
_cell.angle_gamma   90.00
#
_symmetry.space_group_name_H-M   'P 1'
#
loop_
_entity.id
_entity.type
_entity.pdbx_description
1 polymer ?
#
loop_
_entity_poly.entity_id
_entity_poly.type
_entity_poly.pdbx_seq_one_letter_code
_entity_poly.pdbx_strand_id
1 'polypeptide(L)'
;MNRRTMLKWLGSIALSPSLASLGELSYLTGGGSQRPSLKQLTGSTANTPATDRPQTARAAYPSDYADAGVVGETIPVAHAGASRLPIDGRLMNIGEFTDHIATLDLQRVTKVVIHHTFIPDEDTWRQTGGWAHWSKSLQAYYASLGWTRGPHLFISYEGIGLFFDMTQTGRGVGGGRLETGTLHIEMVGNFMDRLPEGETLNNTAHAAAALIRQTGAELTNHIRVMGKTECPGAMLRANWDWFDNLVREALAAQEEPAEPAEEEKVESPQDSAPSETKEPVKKATPPPQIPDSGVMDAPTILERMRSWMDQSRRGRGLEDRQ
;
A
#
# COMPACT_ATOMS: atom_id res chain seq x y z
N MET A 1 -10.35 27.56 -30.79
CA MET A 1 -8.93 27.40 -31.19
C MET A 1 -8.83 26.30 -32.24
N ASN A 2 -8.08 26.56 -33.30
CA ASN A 2 -8.26 25.96 -34.63
C ASN A 2 -7.31 24.77 -34.89
N ARG A 3 -7.82 23.75 -35.57
CA ARG A 3 -7.06 22.61 -36.12
C ARG A 3 -6.34 23.06 -37.39
N ARG A 4 -5.02 23.30 -37.36
CA ARG A 4 -4.14 23.38 -38.55
C ARG A 4 -2.68 23.64 -38.13
N THR A 5 -1.91 22.58 -37.89
CA THR A 5 -0.49 22.50 -38.34
C THR A 5 -0.13 21.04 -38.58
N MET A 6 0.01 20.73 -39.88
CA MET A 6 0.45 19.47 -40.45
C MET A 6 1.99 19.35 -40.43
N LEU A 7 2.45 18.10 -40.39
CA LEU A 7 3.56 17.49 -41.14
C LEU A 7 4.79 18.36 -41.51
N LYS A 8 5.94 17.94 -40.96
CA LYS A 8 7.29 17.84 -41.54
C LYS A 8 8.04 16.95 -40.53
N TRP A 9 8.57 15.76 -40.83
CA TRP A 9 9.74 15.56 -41.67
C TRP A 9 9.97 14.04 -41.89
N LEU A 10 10.15 13.62 -43.15
CA LEU A 10 10.81 12.37 -43.55
C LEU A 10 12.01 12.80 -44.40
N GLY A 11 13.20 12.27 -44.09
CA GLY A 11 14.40 12.56 -44.88
C GLY A 11 15.67 11.87 -44.37
N SER A 12 15.92 10.69 -44.93
CA SER A 12 17.25 10.17 -45.30
C SER A 12 18.20 9.65 -44.21
N ILE A 13 18.26 8.32 -44.06
CA ILE A 13 19.55 7.62 -43.92
C ILE A 13 19.63 6.55 -45.02
N ALA A 14 20.70 6.64 -45.80
CA ALA A 14 21.02 5.80 -46.92
C ALA A 14 21.53 4.41 -46.46
N LEU A 15 21.21 3.42 -47.29
CA LEU A 15 21.82 2.10 -47.32
C LEU A 15 23.32 2.18 -47.66
N SER A 16 24.11 1.28 -47.07
CA SER A 16 25.16 0.58 -47.82
C SER A 16 25.40 -0.84 -47.28
N PRO A 17 25.82 -1.78 -48.15
CA PRO A 17 25.68 -3.22 -47.93
C PRO A 17 27.02 -3.91 -47.65
N SER A 18 26.98 -5.10 -47.05
CA SER A 18 27.96 -6.16 -47.33
C SER A 18 27.34 -7.55 -47.14
N LEU A 19 27.16 -8.23 -48.28
CA LEU A 19 27.15 -9.69 -48.48
C LEU A 19 28.51 -10.27 -48.03
N ALA A 20 28.80 -11.55 -47.79
CA ALA A 20 28.18 -12.89 -47.95
C ALA A 20 28.85 -13.77 -46.85
N SER A 21 28.41 -14.97 -46.45
CA SER A 21 28.26 -16.16 -47.28
C SER A 21 27.77 -17.36 -46.44
N LEU A 22 26.69 -17.98 -46.94
CA LEU A 22 26.41 -19.42 -47.12
C LEU A 22 26.67 -20.43 -45.99
N GLY A 23 25.57 -21.10 -45.65
CA GLY A 23 25.54 -22.48 -45.15
C GLY A 23 24.10 -23.01 -45.27
N GLU A 24 23.81 -23.66 -46.40
CA GLU A 24 22.56 -24.37 -46.67
C GLU A 24 22.28 -25.48 -45.64
N LEU A 25 21.00 -25.65 -45.29
CA LEU A 25 20.40 -26.98 -45.22
C LEU A 25 18.88 -26.88 -45.34
N SER A 26 18.39 -27.29 -46.50
CA SER A 26 16.99 -27.63 -46.75
C SER A 26 16.66 -28.96 -46.07
N TYR A 27 15.43 -29.13 -45.55
CA TYR A 27 14.48 -30.20 -45.94
C TYR A 27 13.23 -30.26 -45.02
N LEU A 28 12.09 -29.97 -45.65
CA LEU A 28 10.76 -30.63 -45.60
C LEU A 28 9.91 -30.78 -44.31
N THR A 29 8.70 -30.20 -44.45
CA THR A 29 7.34 -30.74 -44.16
C THR A 29 6.93 -30.97 -42.69
N GLY A 30 5.74 -30.62 -42.22
CA GLY A 30 4.51 -30.12 -42.85
C GLY A 30 3.37 -30.04 -41.82
N GLY A 31 2.20 -29.56 -42.25
CA GLY A 31 0.91 -29.57 -41.51
C GLY A 31 0.75 -28.39 -40.55
N GLY A 32 -0.13 -27.40 -40.75
CA GLY A 32 -1.48 -27.48 -41.30
C GLY A 32 -2.48 -27.54 -40.15
N SER A 33 -2.85 -26.40 -39.56
CA SER A 33 -4.09 -26.31 -38.78
C SER A 33 -4.68 -24.90 -38.86
N GLN A 34 -5.98 -24.90 -39.13
CA GLN A 34 -6.78 -23.79 -39.63
C GLN A 34 -7.12 -22.78 -38.52
N ARG A 35 -7.08 -21.49 -38.88
CA ARG A 35 -7.75 -20.41 -38.12
C ARG A 35 -9.23 -20.37 -38.52
N PRO A 36 -10.19 -20.33 -37.58
CA PRO A 36 -11.55 -19.99 -37.92
C PRO A 36 -11.72 -18.47 -38.11
N SER A 37 -12.50 -18.14 -39.15
CA SER A 37 -12.77 -16.80 -39.64
C SER A 37 -13.71 -15.99 -38.74
N LEU A 38 -13.45 -14.69 -38.65
CA LEU A 38 -14.42 -13.67 -38.26
C LEU A 38 -15.66 -13.74 -39.15
N LYS A 39 -16.84 -13.96 -38.54
CA LYS A 39 -18.12 -13.58 -39.13
C LYS A 39 -18.71 -12.42 -38.34
N GLN A 40 -19.06 -11.39 -39.10
CA GLN A 40 -19.86 -10.25 -38.72
C GLN A 40 -21.22 -10.69 -38.17
N LEU A 41 -21.66 -10.06 -37.08
CA LEU A 41 -23.06 -9.95 -36.71
C LEU A 41 -23.33 -8.49 -36.37
N THR A 42 -23.89 -7.81 -37.37
CA THR A 42 -24.61 -6.55 -37.24
C THR A 42 -25.97 -6.82 -36.60
N GLY A 43 -26.42 -5.96 -35.68
CA GLY A 43 -27.86 -5.77 -35.48
C GLY A 43 -28.35 -5.50 -34.06
N SER A 44 -28.69 -4.24 -33.84
CA SER A 44 -29.95 -3.78 -33.22
C SER A 44 -30.06 -3.60 -31.71
N THR A 45 -30.52 -2.39 -31.42
CA THR A 45 -30.89 -1.71 -30.18
C THR A 45 -32.13 -2.30 -29.48
N ALA A 46 -32.15 -2.29 -28.14
CA ALA A 46 -33.34 -1.96 -27.34
C ALA A 46 -32.99 -1.72 -25.86
N ASN A 47 -33.47 -0.59 -25.32
CA ASN A 47 -33.58 -0.27 -23.90
C ASN A 47 -34.63 -1.15 -23.20
N THR A 48 -34.36 -1.63 -21.98
CA THR A 48 -35.37 -1.87 -20.91
C THR A 48 -34.65 -2.06 -19.56
N PRO A 49 -35.31 -1.95 -18.39
CA PRO A 49 -34.82 -1.17 -17.25
C PRO A 49 -34.27 -2.05 -16.13
N ALA A 50 -33.60 -1.41 -15.17
CA ALA A 50 -33.14 -2.01 -13.93
C ALA A 50 -34.31 -2.59 -13.11
N THR A 51 -34.23 -3.88 -12.80
CA THR A 51 -35.03 -4.54 -11.77
C THR A 51 -34.11 -5.29 -10.81
N ASP A 52 -34.25 -4.96 -9.53
CA ASP A 52 -34.07 -5.78 -8.33
C ASP A 52 -32.82 -6.68 -8.22
N ARG A 53 -31.86 -6.21 -7.41
CA ARG A 53 -30.83 -7.06 -6.82
C ARG A 53 -31.42 -7.85 -5.65
N PRO A 54 -31.31 -9.19 -5.63
CA PRO A 54 -31.66 -9.97 -4.45
C PRO A 54 -30.62 -9.78 -3.34
N GLN A 55 -31.10 -9.46 -2.13
CA GLN A 55 -30.35 -9.63 -0.89
C GLN A 55 -30.07 -11.12 -0.71
N THR A 56 -28.84 -11.58 -0.96
CA THR A 56 -28.45 -12.95 -0.65
C THR A 56 -28.00 -13.06 0.80
N ALA A 57 -28.64 -13.98 1.51
CA ALA A 57 -28.48 -14.31 2.91
C ALA A 57 -27.03 -14.60 3.33
N ARG A 58 -26.69 -14.19 4.55
CA ARG A 58 -25.47 -14.57 5.28
C ARG A 58 -25.48 -16.08 5.52
N ALA A 59 -24.47 -16.78 5.00
CA ALA A 59 -24.18 -18.16 5.36
C ALA A 59 -23.37 -18.20 6.67
N ALA A 60 -23.85 -18.94 7.67
CA ALA A 60 -23.18 -19.21 8.94
C ALA A 60 -22.36 -20.51 8.87
N TYR A 61 -21.14 -20.55 9.44
CA TYR A 61 -20.27 -21.75 9.55
C TYR A 61 -19.04 -21.51 10.48
N PRO A 62 -18.34 -22.55 11.00
CA PRO A 62 -18.55 -23.12 12.34
C PRO A 62 -17.49 -22.74 13.39
N SER A 63 -17.91 -22.92 14.65
CA SER A 63 -17.18 -22.67 15.89
C SER A 63 -16.15 -23.77 16.17
N ASP A 64 -14.90 -23.40 16.42
CA ASP A 64 -13.94 -24.23 17.17
C ASP A 64 -12.77 -23.33 17.54
N TYR A 65 -12.85 -22.66 18.70
CA TYR A 65 -11.75 -22.17 19.55
C TYR A 65 -12.39 -21.29 20.65
N ALA A 66 -13.12 -21.93 21.55
CA ALA A 66 -13.67 -21.29 22.74
C ALA A 66 -13.34 -22.17 23.94
N ASP A 67 -12.11 -22.08 24.46
CA ASP A 67 -11.89 -22.31 25.88
C ASP A 67 -10.58 -21.65 26.35
N ALA A 68 -10.73 -20.52 27.03
CA ALA A 68 -9.77 -19.98 27.99
C ALA A 68 -10.51 -18.88 28.76
N GLY A 69 -11.37 -19.30 29.68
CA GLY A 69 -12.09 -18.40 30.56
C GLY A 69 -11.13 -17.60 31.44
N VAL A 70 -11.31 -16.27 31.48
CA VAL A 70 -10.91 -15.42 32.60
C VAL A 70 -11.96 -14.31 32.73
N VAL A 71 -12.71 -14.34 33.82
CA VAL A 71 -13.70 -13.33 34.19
C VAL A 71 -13.07 -12.45 35.27
N GLY A 72 -13.10 -11.14 35.05
CA GLY A 72 -12.98 -10.15 36.11
C GLY A 72 -11.59 -9.95 36.71
N GLU A 73 -10.71 -9.27 35.98
CA GLU A 73 -9.53 -8.65 36.61
C GLU A 73 -9.31 -7.26 36.01
N THR A 74 -9.15 -6.28 36.90
CA THR A 74 -8.83 -4.89 36.60
C THR A 74 -7.62 -4.79 35.67
N ILE A 75 -7.67 -3.90 34.68
CA ILE A 75 -6.54 -3.63 33.79
C ILE A 75 -5.30 -3.29 34.64
N PRO A 76 -4.19 -4.02 34.52
CA PRO A 76 -2.97 -3.63 35.19
C PRO A 76 -2.54 -2.27 34.67
N VAL A 77 -2.48 -1.29 35.58
CA VAL A 77 -1.80 -0.02 35.34
C VAL A 77 -0.39 -0.37 34.87
N ALA A 78 0.03 0.18 33.73
CA ALA A 78 1.33 -0.11 33.13
C ALA A 78 2.42 -0.06 34.21
N HIS A 79 3.00 -1.22 34.54
CA HIS A 79 4.10 -1.28 35.48
C HIS A 79 5.26 -0.48 34.89
N ALA A 80 5.71 0.53 35.65
CA ALA A 80 6.93 1.26 35.38
C ALA A 80 8.10 0.25 35.37
N GLY A 81 8.46 -0.24 34.18
CA GLY A 81 9.46 -1.29 34.02
C GLY A 81 9.28 -2.19 32.80
N ALA A 82 8.10 -2.23 32.17
CA ALA A 82 7.94 -2.94 30.91
C ALA A 82 8.73 -2.22 29.80
N SER A 83 9.72 -2.92 29.23
CA SER A 83 10.43 -2.51 28.01
C SER A 83 9.42 -2.06 26.97
N ARG A 84 9.48 -0.78 26.56
CA ARG A 84 8.63 -0.28 25.48
C ARG A 84 8.96 -1.05 24.21
N LEU A 85 7.94 -1.49 23.47
CA LEU A 85 8.08 -2.04 22.12
C LEU A 85 9.03 -1.14 21.32
N PRO A 86 10.22 -1.60 20.91
CA PRO A 86 11.13 -0.76 20.13
C PRO A 86 10.48 -0.45 18.78
N ILE A 87 10.53 0.83 18.40
CA ILE A 87 10.08 1.30 17.09
C ILE A 87 11.18 2.13 16.42
N ASP A 88 11.19 2.13 15.09
CA ASP A 88 12.05 3.00 14.27
C ASP A 88 11.53 4.44 14.30
N GLY A 89 10.27 4.64 13.94
CA GLY A 89 9.54 5.91 14.07
C GLY A 89 9.76 6.91 12.93
N ARG A 90 10.66 6.66 11.98
CA ARG A 90 10.85 7.54 10.82
C ARG A 90 9.66 7.47 9.86
N LEU A 91 9.44 8.57 9.14
CA LEU A 91 8.50 8.66 8.00
C LEU A 91 9.32 8.99 6.76
N MET A 92 9.07 8.28 5.66
CA MET A 92 9.81 8.42 4.43
C MET A 92 8.87 8.61 3.24
N ASN A 93 9.28 9.39 2.25
CA ASN A 93 8.68 9.30 0.92
C ASN A 93 9.18 8.04 0.18
N ILE A 94 8.64 7.78 -1.02
CA ILE A 94 8.97 6.58 -1.82
C ILE A 94 10.47 6.47 -2.13
N GLY A 95 11.12 7.59 -2.51
CA GLY A 95 12.54 7.62 -2.84
C GLY A 95 13.41 7.35 -1.62
N GLU A 96 13.17 8.07 -0.53
CA GLU A 96 13.87 7.87 0.75
C GLU A 96 13.74 6.44 1.27
N PHE A 97 12.55 5.85 1.14
CA PHE A 97 12.32 4.46 1.53
C PHE A 97 13.09 3.48 0.64
N THR A 98 13.09 3.71 -0.67
CA THR A 98 13.82 2.88 -1.64
C THR A 98 15.32 2.90 -1.36
N ASP A 99 15.89 4.09 -1.14
CA ASP A 99 17.30 4.25 -0.78
C ASP A 99 17.61 3.59 0.56
N HIS A 100 16.71 3.73 1.53
CA HIS A 100 16.88 3.11 2.84
C HIS A 100 16.96 1.58 2.75
N ILE A 101 16.01 0.93 2.08
CA ILE A 101 15.98 -0.54 2.02
C ILE A 101 17.13 -1.13 1.20
N ALA A 102 17.69 -0.37 0.25
CA ALA A 102 18.87 -0.79 -0.51
C ALA A 102 20.11 -0.97 0.40
N THR A 103 20.13 -0.34 1.57
CA THR A 103 21.22 -0.47 2.57
C THR A 103 21.02 -1.63 3.55
N LEU A 104 19.86 -2.28 3.54
CA LEU A 104 19.50 -3.32 4.51
C LEU A 104 19.77 -4.72 3.95
N ASP A 105 20.23 -5.63 4.82
CA ASP A 105 20.21 -7.05 4.53
C ASP A 105 18.80 -7.62 4.81
N LEU A 106 18.07 -7.88 3.73
CA LEU A 106 16.72 -8.43 3.74
C LEU A 106 16.64 -9.84 3.15
N GLN A 107 17.76 -10.58 3.05
CA GLN A 107 17.79 -11.91 2.42
C GLN A 107 16.86 -12.94 3.07
N ARG A 108 16.52 -12.75 4.35
CA ARG A 108 15.55 -13.61 5.05
C ARG A 108 14.12 -13.46 4.54
N VAL A 109 13.81 -12.36 3.86
CA VAL A 109 12.44 -11.98 3.50
C VAL A 109 12.02 -12.77 2.26
N THR A 110 10.94 -13.52 2.41
CA THR A 110 10.33 -14.35 1.37
C THR A 110 8.91 -13.91 1.02
N LYS A 111 8.28 -13.10 1.89
CA LYS A 111 6.90 -12.62 1.72
C LYS A 111 6.75 -11.17 2.16
N VAL A 112 5.96 -10.44 1.39
CA VAL A 112 5.41 -9.14 1.77
C VAL A 112 3.90 -9.32 1.94
N VAL A 113 3.40 -9.12 3.16
CA VAL A 113 1.99 -9.32 3.50
C VAL A 113 1.32 -7.97 3.70
N ILE A 114 0.29 -7.71 2.89
CA ILE A 114 -0.55 -6.52 3.03
C ILE A 114 -1.65 -6.77 4.07
N HIS A 115 -1.77 -5.78 4.94
CA HIS A 115 -2.81 -5.62 5.95
C HIS A 115 -3.50 -4.27 5.73
N HIS A 116 -4.62 -4.10 6.42
CA HIS A 116 -5.18 -2.78 6.67
C HIS A 116 -5.23 -2.53 8.16
N THR A 117 -5.18 -1.28 8.57
CA THR A 117 -5.32 -0.95 9.99
C THR A 117 -6.71 -1.23 10.52
N PHE A 118 -7.75 -1.09 9.67
CA PHE A 118 -9.17 -1.04 10.03
C PHE A 118 -9.50 0.13 10.96
N ILE A 119 -8.86 0.20 12.14
CA ILE A 119 -8.82 1.36 13.02
C ILE A 119 -7.34 1.64 13.35
N PRO A 120 -6.87 2.89 13.18
CA PRO A 120 -7.59 4.03 12.59
C PRO A 120 -7.91 3.84 11.11
N ASP A 121 -8.99 4.46 10.64
CA ASP A 121 -9.18 4.70 9.21
C ASP A 121 -8.42 5.96 8.75
N GLU A 122 -8.48 6.27 7.45
CA GLU A 122 -7.73 7.39 6.87
C GLU A 122 -8.17 8.76 7.43
N ASP A 123 -9.46 8.94 7.70
CA ASP A 123 -9.99 10.19 8.22
C ASP A 123 -9.55 10.41 9.67
N THR A 124 -9.69 9.39 10.51
CA THR A 124 -9.21 9.42 11.90
C THR A 124 -7.70 9.61 11.93
N TRP A 125 -6.96 8.97 11.01
CA TRP A 125 -5.53 9.16 10.88
C TRP A 125 -5.17 10.64 10.65
N ARG A 126 -5.79 11.24 9.63
CA ARG A 126 -5.57 12.64 9.24
C ARG A 126 -5.95 13.62 10.34
N GLN A 127 -7.11 13.44 10.97
CA GLN A 127 -7.64 14.35 11.98
C GLN A 127 -6.85 14.33 13.29
N THR A 128 -6.15 13.22 13.58
CA THR A 128 -5.40 13.04 14.84
C THR A 128 -3.92 13.36 14.70
N GLY A 129 -3.50 14.05 13.63
CA GLY A 129 -2.11 14.49 13.45
C GLY A 129 -1.17 13.43 12.85
N GLY A 130 -1.74 12.43 12.17
CA GLY A 130 -0.99 11.56 11.28
C GLY A 130 0.07 10.69 11.97
N TRP A 131 1.13 10.37 11.23
CA TRP A 131 2.19 9.46 11.70
C TRP A 131 2.85 9.91 13.01
N ALA A 132 3.05 11.22 13.20
CA ALA A 132 3.68 11.76 14.40
C ALA A 132 2.90 11.44 15.69
N HIS A 133 1.57 11.34 15.58
CA HIS A 133 0.70 10.87 16.66
C HIS A 133 0.63 9.34 16.67
N TRP A 134 0.25 8.74 15.54
CA TRP A 134 -0.14 7.34 15.48
C TRP A 134 1.01 6.38 15.74
N SER A 135 2.25 6.70 15.38
CA SER A 135 3.42 5.88 15.72
C SER A 135 3.52 5.62 17.24
N LYS A 136 3.28 6.64 18.07
CA LYS A 136 3.31 6.53 19.54
C LYS A 136 2.08 5.80 20.07
N SER A 137 0.90 6.10 19.53
CA SER A 137 -0.36 5.46 19.94
C SER A 137 -0.36 3.97 19.61
N LEU A 138 0.12 3.58 18.43
CA LEU A 138 0.28 2.19 18.01
C LEU A 138 1.35 1.48 18.85
N GLN A 139 2.48 2.13 19.15
CA GLN A 139 3.49 1.58 20.06
C GLN A 139 2.91 1.26 21.43
N ALA A 140 2.19 2.21 22.03
CA ALA A 140 1.55 2.02 23.33
C ALA A 140 0.48 0.91 23.27
N TYR A 141 -0.33 0.89 22.20
CA TYR A 141 -1.35 -0.13 21.98
C TYR A 141 -0.75 -1.54 21.90
N TYR A 142 0.20 -1.78 20.99
CA TYR A 142 0.81 -3.11 20.86
C TYR A 142 1.59 -3.51 22.11
N ALA A 143 2.31 -2.58 22.75
CA ALA A 143 2.94 -2.86 24.04
C ALA A 143 1.93 -3.27 25.11
N SER A 144 0.73 -2.68 25.12
CA SER A 144 -0.35 -3.06 26.05
C SER A 144 -0.90 -4.47 25.79
N LEU A 145 -0.69 -5.04 24.59
CA LEU A 145 -0.99 -6.44 24.27
C LEU A 145 0.15 -7.39 24.68
N GLY A 146 1.20 -6.88 25.33
CA GLY A 146 2.41 -7.64 25.66
C GLY A 146 3.32 -7.89 24.45
N TRP A 147 3.12 -7.17 23.33
CA TRP A 147 3.95 -7.37 22.14
C TRP A 147 5.31 -6.72 22.32
N THR A 148 6.35 -7.49 22.02
CA THR A 148 7.73 -7.03 21.96
C THR A 148 8.20 -6.75 20.52
N ARG A 149 7.34 -7.04 19.54
CA ARG A 149 7.58 -6.90 18.10
C ARG A 149 6.29 -6.43 17.43
N GLY A 150 6.38 -5.61 16.38
CA GLY A 150 5.22 -5.05 15.68
C GLY A 150 5.27 -5.27 14.16
N PRO A 151 4.27 -4.76 13.43
CA PRO A 151 4.33 -4.68 11.97
C PRO A 151 5.51 -3.83 11.53
N HIS A 152 5.99 -4.02 10.31
CA HIS A 152 7.20 -3.32 9.87
C HIS A 152 6.86 -1.92 9.40
N LEU A 153 5.80 -1.79 8.60
CA LEU A 153 5.42 -0.53 7.96
C LEU A 153 3.97 -0.16 8.26
N PHE A 154 3.72 1.14 8.41
CA PHE A 154 2.39 1.74 8.30
C PHE A 154 2.41 2.76 7.18
N ILE A 155 1.54 2.61 6.18
CA ILE A 155 1.58 3.43 4.98
C ILE A 155 0.29 4.23 4.86
N SER A 156 0.43 5.55 4.70
CA SER A 156 -0.68 6.50 4.62
C SER A 156 -0.44 7.50 3.50
N TYR A 157 -1.32 8.49 3.37
CA TYR A 157 -1.15 9.62 2.46
C TYR A 157 0.13 10.44 2.73
N GLU A 158 0.69 10.39 3.94
CA GLU A 158 1.90 11.14 4.30
C GLU A 158 3.19 10.49 3.82
N GLY A 159 3.16 9.17 3.55
CA GLY A 159 4.33 8.38 3.20
C GLY A 159 4.38 7.01 3.89
N ILE A 160 5.59 6.50 4.03
CA ILE A 160 5.92 5.16 4.51
C ILE A 160 6.52 5.29 5.92
N GLY A 161 5.71 4.98 6.94
CA GLY A 161 6.11 5.01 8.33
C GLY A 161 6.84 3.72 8.72
N LEU A 162 8.10 3.84 9.13
CA LEU A 162 8.90 2.72 9.64
C LEU A 162 8.52 2.47 11.10
N PHE A 163 7.88 1.34 11.39
CA PHE A 163 7.44 1.01 12.73
C PHE A 163 8.40 0.06 13.42
N PHE A 164 8.56 -1.17 12.92
CA PHE A 164 9.47 -2.16 13.50
C PHE A 164 10.67 -2.40 12.58
N ASP A 165 11.82 -2.73 13.17
CA ASP A 165 13.07 -2.98 12.45
C ASP A 165 12.87 -4.05 11.37
N MET A 166 13.07 -3.64 10.11
CA MET A 166 12.88 -4.47 8.91
C MET A 166 13.90 -5.59 8.79
N THR A 167 15.05 -5.50 9.46
CA THR A 167 16.04 -6.57 9.51
C THR A 167 15.64 -7.68 10.49
N GLN A 168 14.68 -7.42 11.39
CA GLN A 168 14.23 -8.35 12.42
C GLN A 168 12.87 -8.98 12.10
N THR A 169 12.64 -10.18 12.63
CA THR A 169 11.34 -10.86 12.53
C THR A 169 10.26 -10.06 13.27
N GLY A 170 9.48 -9.26 12.55
CA GLY A 170 8.34 -8.54 13.12
C GLY A 170 7.12 -9.42 13.43
N ARG A 171 6.01 -8.77 13.71
CA ARG A 171 4.73 -9.41 14.04
C ARG A 171 3.56 -8.64 13.45
N GLY A 172 2.80 -9.27 12.57
CA GLY A 172 1.48 -8.79 12.15
C GLY A 172 0.36 -9.22 13.09
N VAL A 173 -0.81 -8.63 12.91
CA VAL A 173 -2.07 -9.19 13.44
C VAL A 173 -2.21 -10.62 12.88
N GLY A 174 -2.56 -11.62 13.70
CA GLY A 174 -2.65 -13.04 13.30
C GLY A 174 -1.71 -14.00 14.03
N GLY A 175 -0.51 -13.54 14.42
CA GLY A 175 0.41 -14.24 15.34
C GLY A 175 1.13 -15.49 14.81
N GLY A 176 2.43 -15.59 15.12
CA GLY A 176 3.24 -16.82 15.16
C GLY A 176 3.60 -17.49 13.82
N ARG A 177 2.60 -17.88 13.02
CA ARG A 177 2.82 -18.63 11.76
C ARG A 177 3.33 -17.78 10.60
N LEU A 178 3.25 -16.45 10.72
CA LEU A 178 3.52 -15.48 9.65
C LEU A 178 4.69 -14.56 9.94
N GLU A 179 5.48 -14.85 10.96
CA GLU A 179 6.49 -13.91 11.43
C GLU A 179 7.82 -14.15 10.69
N THR A 180 8.24 -15.42 10.58
CA THR A 180 9.50 -15.77 9.95
C THR A 180 9.49 -15.46 8.45
N GLY A 181 10.52 -14.74 8.00
CA GLY A 181 10.73 -14.39 6.61
C GLY A 181 9.64 -13.53 5.98
N THR A 182 8.88 -12.79 6.79
CA THR A 182 7.76 -11.97 6.33
C THR A 182 7.95 -10.52 6.73
N LEU A 183 7.68 -9.59 5.81
CA LEU A 183 7.45 -8.19 6.10
C LEU A 183 5.95 -7.89 6.10
N HIS A 184 5.53 -7.05 7.05
CA HIS A 184 4.13 -6.72 7.30
C HIS A 184 3.92 -5.24 6.99
N ILE A 185 3.01 -4.96 6.05
CA ILE A 185 2.62 -3.62 5.66
C ILE A 185 1.18 -3.39 6.11
N GLU A 186 0.99 -2.44 7.01
CA GLU A 186 -0.33 -1.96 7.44
C GLU A 186 -0.71 -0.75 6.59
N MET A 187 -1.56 -0.96 5.58
CA MET A 187 -2.14 0.15 4.81
C MET A 187 -3.17 0.86 5.69
N VAL A 188 -2.96 2.14 5.98
CA VAL A 188 -3.85 2.91 6.83
C VAL A 188 -5.20 3.07 6.15
N GLY A 189 -6.25 2.52 6.76
CA GLY A 189 -7.61 2.65 6.26
C GLY A 189 -8.54 1.50 6.64
N ASN A 190 -9.82 1.73 6.40
CA ASN A 190 -10.86 0.72 6.45
C ASN A 190 -11.34 0.44 5.02
N PHE A 191 -11.05 -0.75 4.52
CA PHE A 191 -11.33 -1.18 3.14
C PHE A 191 -12.36 -2.31 3.09
N MET A 192 -13.28 -2.31 4.06
CA MET A 192 -14.38 -3.28 4.11
C MET A 192 -15.43 -3.01 3.03
N ASP A 193 -15.69 -1.75 2.69
CA ASP A 193 -16.76 -1.31 1.79
C ASP A 193 -16.27 -0.37 0.66
N ARG A 194 -14.98 -0.01 0.66
CA ARG A 194 -14.33 0.76 -0.41
C ARG A 194 -12.92 0.26 -0.71
N LEU A 195 -12.43 0.57 -1.90
CA LEU A 195 -11.01 0.39 -2.25
C LEU A 195 -10.15 1.50 -1.63
N PRO A 196 -8.86 1.24 -1.36
CA PRO A 196 -7.90 2.31 -1.11
C PRO A 196 -7.77 3.20 -2.35
N GLU A 197 -7.43 4.47 -2.11
CA GLU A 197 -7.26 5.47 -3.18
C GLU A 197 -6.15 6.48 -2.83
N GLY A 198 -5.83 7.35 -3.79
CA GLY A 198 -4.90 8.46 -3.61
C GLY A 198 -3.50 8.05 -3.15
N GLU A 199 -2.88 8.91 -2.35
CA GLU A 199 -1.49 8.73 -1.91
C GLU A 199 -1.29 7.50 -1.01
N THR A 200 -2.29 7.11 -0.22
CA THR A 200 -2.20 5.87 0.58
C THR A 200 -2.01 4.65 -0.33
N LEU A 201 -2.80 4.54 -1.40
CA LEU A 201 -2.67 3.48 -2.40
C LEU A 201 -1.32 3.57 -3.13
N ASN A 202 -0.98 4.76 -3.62
CA ASN A 202 0.24 5.02 -4.37
C ASN A 202 1.51 4.65 -3.57
N ASN A 203 1.62 5.15 -2.34
CA ASN A 203 2.74 4.86 -1.44
C ASN A 203 2.81 3.37 -1.13
N THR A 204 1.68 2.70 -0.91
CA THR A 204 1.67 1.28 -0.56
C THR A 204 2.10 0.41 -1.74
N ALA A 205 1.63 0.71 -2.95
CA ALA A 205 2.03 -0.03 -4.15
C ALA A 205 3.53 0.09 -4.41
N HIS A 206 4.08 1.31 -4.31
CA HIS A 206 5.51 1.56 -4.53
C HIS A 206 6.39 0.96 -3.44
N ALA A 207 5.99 1.03 -2.17
CA ALA A 207 6.72 0.39 -1.07
C ALA A 207 6.76 -1.13 -1.22
N ALA A 208 5.62 -1.75 -1.57
CA ALA A 208 5.55 -3.18 -1.83
C ALA A 208 6.43 -3.58 -3.03
N ALA A 209 6.37 -2.82 -4.13
CA ALA A 209 7.21 -3.03 -5.31
C ALA A 209 8.70 -2.96 -4.97
N ALA A 210 9.12 -1.93 -4.24
CA ALA A 210 10.52 -1.74 -3.84
C ALA A 210 11.03 -2.92 -2.99
N LEU A 211 10.21 -3.44 -2.07
CA LEU A 211 10.55 -4.61 -1.27
C LEU A 211 10.65 -5.88 -2.09
N ILE A 212 9.69 -6.12 -3.00
CA ILE A 212 9.72 -7.29 -3.90
C ILE A 212 10.96 -7.24 -4.77
N ARG A 213 11.31 -6.07 -5.31
CA ARG A 213 12.54 -5.88 -6.10
C ARG A 213 13.79 -6.25 -5.31
N GLN A 214 13.89 -5.77 -4.06
CA GLN A 214 15.07 -5.99 -3.21
C GLN A 214 15.21 -7.45 -2.75
N THR A 215 14.10 -8.17 -2.59
CA THR A 215 14.08 -9.46 -1.88
C THR A 215 13.69 -10.65 -2.75
N GLY A 216 13.03 -10.43 -3.89
CA GLY A 216 12.35 -11.47 -4.66
C GLY A 216 11.13 -12.06 -3.95
N ALA A 217 10.63 -11.41 -2.89
CA ALA A 217 9.54 -11.92 -2.07
C ALA A 217 8.21 -12.03 -2.82
N GLU A 218 7.37 -12.98 -2.39
CA GLU A 218 5.99 -13.10 -2.84
C GLU A 218 5.13 -11.99 -2.22
N LEU A 219 4.32 -11.33 -3.05
CA LEU A 219 3.25 -10.45 -2.57
C LEU A 219 2.02 -11.27 -2.17
N THR A 220 1.52 -11.06 -0.97
CA THR A 220 0.29 -11.71 -0.49
C THR A 220 -0.48 -10.82 0.48
N ASN A 221 -1.58 -11.33 1.02
CA ASN A 221 -2.39 -10.63 2.00
C ASN A 221 -2.75 -11.51 3.19
N HIS A 222 -3.14 -10.87 4.27
CA HIS A 222 -3.34 -11.52 5.56
C HIS A 222 -4.34 -12.70 5.52
N ILE A 223 -5.48 -12.57 4.85
CA ILE A 223 -6.44 -13.68 4.76
C ILE A 223 -5.88 -14.89 4.00
N ARG A 224 -5.11 -14.70 2.92
CA ARG A 224 -4.51 -15.81 2.16
C ARG A 224 -3.56 -16.64 3.01
N VAL A 225 -2.97 -16.04 4.05
CA VAL A 225 -1.98 -16.69 4.90
C VAL A 225 -2.53 -17.19 6.25
N MET A 226 -3.58 -16.57 6.81
CA MET A 226 -4.22 -17.03 8.07
C MET A 226 -5.54 -17.79 7.86
N GLY A 227 -6.22 -17.61 6.74
CA GLY A 227 -7.52 -18.24 6.42
C GLY A 227 -8.73 -17.75 7.21
N LYS A 228 -8.55 -17.07 8.36
CA LYS A 228 -9.64 -16.64 9.27
C LYS A 228 -9.51 -15.18 9.71
N THR A 229 -9.63 -14.26 8.76
CA THR A 229 -9.64 -12.80 9.00
C THR A 229 -10.31 -12.08 7.83
N GLU A 230 -10.83 -10.88 8.05
CA GLU A 230 -11.33 -10.00 6.98
C GLU A 230 -10.25 -9.06 6.43
N CYS A 231 -9.09 -9.00 7.09
CA CYS A 231 -7.93 -8.23 6.67
C CYS A 231 -7.40 -8.77 5.32
N PRO A 232 -7.11 -7.90 4.33
CA PRO A 232 -6.89 -6.45 4.42
C PRO A 232 -8.13 -5.59 4.08
N GLY A 233 -9.34 -6.13 4.30
CA GLY A 233 -10.60 -5.51 3.94
C GLY A 233 -11.31 -6.29 2.85
N ALA A 234 -12.63 -6.44 2.98
CA ALA A 234 -13.42 -7.25 2.05
C ALA A 234 -13.34 -6.73 0.60
N MET A 235 -13.32 -5.40 0.39
CA MET A 235 -13.21 -4.83 -0.96
C MET A 235 -11.83 -5.01 -1.56
N LEU A 236 -10.77 -4.77 -0.79
CA LEU A 236 -9.40 -4.99 -1.27
C LEU A 236 -9.15 -6.47 -1.59
N ARG A 237 -9.67 -7.39 -0.76
CA ARG A 237 -9.61 -8.83 -1.01
C ARG A 237 -10.33 -9.23 -2.30
N ALA A 238 -11.54 -8.70 -2.53
CA ALA A 238 -12.32 -9.02 -3.72
C ALA A 238 -11.66 -8.50 -5.02
N ASN A 239 -10.77 -7.51 -4.90
CA ASN A 239 -10.06 -6.87 -6.02
C ASN A 239 -8.54 -7.08 -5.90
N TRP A 240 -8.11 -8.21 -5.34
CA TRP A 240 -6.70 -8.44 -5.07
C TRP A 240 -5.83 -8.43 -6.32
N ASP A 241 -6.30 -9.03 -7.42
CA ASP A 241 -5.51 -9.10 -8.67
C ASP A 241 -5.31 -7.71 -9.28
N TRP A 242 -6.26 -6.79 -9.09
CA TRP A 242 -6.09 -5.38 -9.45
C TRP A 242 -4.97 -4.73 -8.63
N PHE A 243 -4.94 -4.96 -7.32
CA PHE A 243 -3.87 -4.44 -6.47
C PHE A 243 -2.50 -5.08 -6.80
N ASP A 244 -2.44 -6.39 -7.06
CA ASP A 244 -1.22 -7.06 -7.51
C ASP A 244 -0.70 -6.45 -8.82
N ASN A 245 -1.58 -6.15 -9.77
CA ASN A 245 -1.21 -5.47 -11.02
C ASN A 245 -0.65 -4.06 -10.76
N LEU A 246 -1.23 -3.28 -9.85
CA LEU A 246 -0.67 -1.97 -9.49
C LEU A 246 0.74 -2.07 -8.90
N VAL A 247 1.00 -3.10 -8.07
CA VAL A 247 2.36 -3.34 -7.55
C VAL A 247 3.32 -3.74 -8.66
N ARG A 248 2.88 -4.56 -9.63
CA ARG A 248 3.70 -4.94 -10.79
C ARG A 248 4.00 -3.77 -11.71
N GLU A 249 3.03 -2.89 -11.93
CA GLU A 249 3.22 -1.64 -12.68
C GLU A 249 4.24 -0.73 -11.98
N ALA A 250 4.11 -0.56 -10.65
CA ALA A 250 5.08 0.19 -9.86
C ALA A 250 6.48 -0.45 -9.87
N LEU A 251 6.57 -1.79 -9.91
CA LEU A 251 7.83 -2.51 -10.03
C LEU A 251 8.50 -2.25 -11.39
N ALA A 252 7.73 -2.34 -12.49
CA ALA A 252 8.23 -2.09 -13.84
C ALA A 252 8.70 -0.63 -14.01
N ALA A 253 7.97 0.34 -13.44
CA ALA A 253 8.35 1.74 -13.48
C ALA A 253 9.70 2.04 -12.76
N GLN A 254 10.11 1.19 -11.83
CA GLN A 254 11.41 1.29 -11.15
C GLN A 254 12.57 0.69 -11.95
N GLU A 255 12.30 -0.04 -13.04
CA GLU A 255 13.32 -0.65 -13.91
C GLU A 255 13.71 0.25 -15.09
N GLU A 256 12.88 1.24 -15.45
CA GLU A 256 13.23 2.15 -16.53
C GLU A 256 14.53 2.89 -16.16
N PRO A 257 15.60 2.72 -16.95
CA PRO A 257 16.85 3.39 -16.66
C PRO A 257 16.57 4.89 -16.68
N ALA A 258 16.96 5.58 -15.61
CA ALA A 258 16.89 7.04 -15.56
C ALA A 258 17.46 7.54 -16.89
N GLU A 259 16.63 8.22 -17.69
CA GLU A 259 17.11 8.81 -18.94
C GLU A 259 18.37 9.58 -18.57
N PRO A 260 19.50 9.32 -19.27
CA PRO A 260 20.74 10.01 -18.96
C PRO A 260 20.41 11.48 -18.99
N ALA A 261 20.52 12.14 -17.82
CA ALA A 261 20.22 13.54 -17.69
C ALA A 261 20.92 14.24 -18.85
N GLU A 262 20.15 14.78 -19.80
CA GLU A 262 20.73 15.53 -20.90
C GLU A 262 21.64 16.56 -20.23
N GLU A 263 22.95 16.40 -20.42
CA GLU A 263 23.94 17.30 -19.84
C GLU A 263 23.54 18.69 -20.29
N GLU A 264 22.87 19.43 -19.40
CA GLU A 264 22.47 20.79 -19.64
C GLU A 264 23.77 21.53 -19.90
N LYS A 265 24.00 21.82 -21.17
CA LYS A 265 25.20 22.45 -21.67
C LYS A 265 25.26 23.79 -20.96
N VAL A 266 26.09 23.86 -19.92
CA VAL A 266 26.28 25.04 -19.07
C VAL A 266 26.74 26.18 -19.97
N GLU A 267 25.77 26.94 -20.47
CA GLU A 267 26.03 28.13 -21.26
C GLU A 267 26.57 29.17 -20.29
N SER A 268 27.81 29.58 -20.55
CA SER A 268 28.60 30.39 -19.64
C SER A 268 27.87 31.70 -19.32
N PRO A 269 27.79 32.12 -18.04
CA PRO A 269 27.12 33.37 -17.68
C PRO A 269 27.80 34.56 -18.36
N GLN A 270 27.05 35.30 -19.18
CA GLN A 270 27.46 36.64 -19.58
C GLN A 270 27.20 37.60 -18.42
N ASP A 271 28.28 38.22 -17.95
CA ASP A 271 28.30 39.30 -16.96
C ASP A 271 27.23 40.37 -17.27
N SER A 272 26.20 40.43 -16.44
CA SER A 272 25.23 41.54 -16.39
C SER A 272 25.03 41.93 -14.94
N ALA A 273 25.51 43.12 -14.60
CA ALA A 273 25.49 43.70 -13.26
C ALA A 273 24.07 43.90 -12.69
N PRO A 274 23.87 43.80 -11.36
CA PRO A 274 22.56 43.96 -10.75
C PRO A 274 22.21 45.44 -10.51
N SER A 275 21.04 45.83 -10.99
CA SER A 275 20.34 47.07 -10.60
C SER A 275 19.52 46.79 -9.33
N GLU A 276 19.96 47.31 -8.19
CA GLU A 276 19.23 47.32 -6.92
C GLU A 276 17.95 48.18 -7.02
N THR A 277 16.79 47.55 -6.91
CA THR A 277 15.54 48.23 -6.50
C THR A 277 14.99 47.54 -5.26
N LYS A 278 15.09 48.23 -4.12
CA LYS A 278 14.50 47.82 -2.84
C LYS A 278 12.99 48.08 -2.87
N GLU A 279 12.19 47.03 -2.92
CA GLU A 279 10.77 47.09 -2.55
C GLU A 279 10.58 46.92 -1.03
N PRO A 280 9.60 47.63 -0.42
CA PRO A 280 9.33 47.54 1.00
C PRO A 280 8.58 46.24 1.37
N VAL A 281 9.14 45.51 2.33
CA VAL A 281 8.54 44.32 2.95
C VAL A 281 7.22 44.67 3.61
N LYS A 282 6.11 44.16 3.07
CA LYS A 282 4.79 44.18 3.73
C LYS A 282 4.78 43.10 4.82
N LYS A 283 4.48 43.52 6.06
CA LYS A 283 4.24 42.64 7.21
C LYS A 283 3.16 41.61 6.87
N ALA A 284 3.49 40.33 6.98
CA ALA A 284 2.55 39.23 6.87
C ALA A 284 1.56 39.25 8.06
N THR A 285 0.28 39.09 7.75
CA THR A 285 -0.78 38.84 8.72
C THR A 285 -0.64 37.42 9.27
N PRO A 286 -0.79 37.18 10.58
CA PRO A 286 -0.77 35.83 11.13
C PRO A 286 -1.94 35.00 10.57
N PRO A 287 -1.75 33.69 10.34
CA PRO A 287 -2.79 32.81 9.85
C PRO A 287 -3.97 32.73 10.85
N PRO A 288 -5.21 32.54 10.35
CA PRO A 288 -6.38 32.40 11.21
C PRO A 288 -6.22 31.17 12.10
N GLN A 289 -6.48 31.36 13.40
CA GLN A 289 -6.53 30.26 14.36
C GLN A 289 -7.69 29.33 14.00
N ILE A 290 -7.36 28.07 13.73
CA ILE A 290 -8.34 27.00 13.52
C ILE A 290 -9.05 26.78 14.87
N PRO A 291 -10.40 26.78 14.93
CA PRO A 291 -11.11 26.47 16.16
C PRO A 291 -10.79 25.04 16.60
N ASP A 292 -10.63 24.87 17.91
CA ASP A 292 -10.37 23.60 18.60
C ASP A 292 -11.45 22.56 18.25
N SER A 293 -11.20 21.79 17.18
CA SER A 293 -12.06 20.70 16.76
C SER A 293 -11.79 19.53 17.69
N GLY A 294 -12.64 19.38 18.70
CA GLY A 294 -12.54 18.37 19.76
C GLY A 294 -11.86 17.08 19.32
N VAL A 295 -10.55 17.01 19.58
CA VAL A 295 -9.73 15.83 19.35
C VAL A 295 -10.19 14.80 20.38
N MET A 296 -10.74 13.67 19.92
CA MET A 296 -10.99 12.55 20.82
C MET A 296 -9.65 12.13 21.44
N ASP A 297 -9.58 12.08 22.76
CA ASP A 297 -8.34 11.74 23.43
C ASP A 297 -7.92 10.28 23.14
N ALA A 298 -6.61 10.02 23.21
CA ALA A 298 -6.05 8.70 22.96
C ALA A 298 -6.69 7.58 23.82
N PRO A 299 -7.07 7.82 25.10
CA PRO A 299 -7.86 6.86 25.88
C PRO A 299 -9.19 6.47 25.21
N THR A 300 -9.96 7.42 24.69
CA THR A 300 -11.25 7.19 24.04
C THR A 300 -11.10 6.38 22.74
N ILE A 301 -10.05 6.66 21.96
CA ILE A 301 -9.71 5.91 20.75
C ILE A 301 -9.36 4.46 21.10
N LEU A 302 -8.50 4.24 22.11
CA LEU A 302 -8.11 2.92 22.58
C LEU A 302 -9.30 2.14 23.15
N GLU A 303 -10.23 2.81 23.83
CA GLU A 303 -11.44 2.20 24.35
C GLU A 303 -12.42 1.80 23.24
N ARG A 304 -12.56 2.63 22.20
CA ARG A 304 -13.34 2.26 21.00
C ARG A 304 -12.70 1.10 20.22
N MET A 305 -11.38 1.10 20.07
CA MET A 305 -10.64 -0.02 19.47
C MET A 305 -10.86 -1.31 20.27
N ARG A 306 -10.73 -1.26 21.60
CA ARG A 306 -10.99 -2.39 22.50
C ARG A 306 -12.44 -2.87 22.43
N SER A 307 -13.40 -1.96 22.57
CA SER A 307 -14.84 -2.27 22.54
C SER A 307 -15.24 -2.90 21.22
N TRP A 308 -14.72 -2.41 20.08
CA TRP A 308 -15.00 -3.02 18.78
C TRP A 308 -14.32 -4.38 18.60
N MET A 309 -13.06 -4.55 19.01
CA MET A 309 -12.41 -5.88 18.97
C MET A 309 -13.13 -6.87 19.90
N ASP A 310 -13.62 -6.39 21.04
CA ASP A 310 -14.47 -7.16 21.94
C ASP A 310 -15.84 -7.45 21.35
N GLN A 311 -16.46 -6.55 20.57
CA GLN A 311 -17.71 -6.83 19.85
C GLN A 311 -17.48 -7.82 18.70
N SER A 312 -16.36 -7.71 18.00
CA SER A 312 -15.90 -8.71 17.02
C SER A 312 -15.61 -10.07 17.69
N ARG A 313 -15.30 -10.06 18.99
CA ARG A 313 -15.18 -11.25 19.84
C ARG A 313 -16.52 -11.75 20.41
N ARG A 314 -17.46 -10.87 20.77
CA ARG A 314 -18.74 -11.14 21.49
C ARG A 314 -19.95 -11.33 20.58
N GLY A 315 -19.93 -10.80 19.35
CA GLY A 315 -20.87 -11.16 18.28
C GLY A 315 -20.80 -12.65 17.90
N ARG A 316 -20.01 -13.43 18.64
CA ARG A 316 -19.83 -14.87 18.55
C ARG A 316 -20.50 -15.65 19.69
N GLY A 317 -21.36 -15.05 20.54
CA GLY A 317 -21.84 -15.76 21.74
C GLY A 317 -23.16 -15.35 22.38
N LEU A 318 -24.12 -14.72 21.67
CA LEU A 318 -25.39 -14.29 22.29
C LEU A 318 -26.68 -14.93 21.73
N GLU A 319 -26.61 -15.88 20.80
CA GLU A 319 -27.82 -16.53 20.25
C GLU A 319 -27.99 -18.02 20.62
N ASP A 320 -27.23 -18.55 21.58
CA ASP A 320 -27.36 -19.96 22.02
C ASP A 320 -28.07 -20.13 23.38
N ARG A 321 -29.20 -19.43 23.57
CA ARG A 321 -30.18 -19.79 24.60
C ARG A 321 -31.61 -19.63 24.08
N GLN A 322 -32.01 -20.51 23.18
CA GLN A 322 -33.39 -20.95 23.01
C GLN A 322 -33.44 -22.27 22.24
#